data_AF-A0A3C0QA62-F1
#
_entry.id   AF-A0A3C0QA62-F1
#
_cell.length_a   1.000
_cell.length_b   1.000
_cell.length_c   1.000
_cell.angle_alpha   90.00
_cell.angle_beta   90.00
_cell.angle_gamma   90.00
#
_symmetry.space_group_name_H-M   'P 1'
#
loop_
_entity.id
_entity.type
_entity.pdbx_description
1 polymer ?
#
loop_
_entity_poly.entity_id
_entity_poly.type
_entity_poly.pdbx_seq_one_letter_code
_entity_poly.pdbx_strand_id
1 'polypeptide(L)'
;MVRRFFHHNLDNNSNHLPTVELIMLKHKIFTVAALTAALMTASAAHARSTYVSPWQSLYPDSLSYDNADCMLCHTTADGKSGLNPYGADMDSVLPGSPSTTEITDALLAIEGDDSDSDPTGSSNLVEIDADTQPGWAEGDDPSGVIGLLDPGTPVADISVSPLSVDFGAVTVGTSGADSVAISNVGSADLTVDSLNLSGSSEFSLPGAPDTPFTVAASTSVNVSVEYAPLNDGLDNGTLEIASDSPGEELISVALSGTGVPVVVNECVPVIDPASLEFGSVELGNTSSLTTTVTNNGTLNCAVAAAVSGSVEFTLASSTSFTVVPGDSVDVDVDYTPADVGDDAGNLELTFPDRTIDVPLSGSGIEAPVGVIDLDIKSFRVTKKIALVRVKPIVIKLTVENGGVTEGSAPATLTGVQNGEVVHTQTLDVTDAVGNGSTRYTLDPFTPDAVGEILWTMVINDGDPDDDVATATTTVNP
;
A
#
# COMPACT_ATOMS: atom_id res chain seq x y z
N MET A 1 -62.28 49.08 -10.01
CA MET A 1 -62.97 50.27 -9.46
C MET A 1 -63.88 50.82 -10.55
N VAL A 2 -65.21 50.76 -10.33
CA VAL A 2 -66.28 51.55 -11.03
C VAL A 2 -66.56 51.13 -12.49
N ARG A 3 -67.76 50.75 -12.99
CA ARG A 3 -69.20 50.77 -12.58
C ARG A 3 -69.96 49.89 -13.61
N ARG A 4 -70.79 48.87 -13.30
CA ARG A 4 -72.21 48.85 -12.85
C ARG A 4 -73.16 49.89 -13.45
N PHE A 5 -74.19 49.43 -14.18
CA PHE A 5 -75.66 49.69 -14.03
C PHE A 5 -76.38 49.25 -15.33
N PHE A 6 -77.60 48.71 -15.39
CA PHE A 6 -78.73 48.56 -14.47
C PHE A 6 -79.59 47.34 -14.85
N HIS A 7 -80.28 46.81 -13.84
CA HIS A 7 -81.29 45.75 -13.83
C HIS A 7 -82.67 46.21 -14.35
N HIS A 8 -83.38 45.26 -15.00
CA HIS A 8 -84.77 44.83 -14.76
C HIS A 8 -85.95 45.82 -14.99
N ASN A 9 -87.01 45.40 -15.72
CA ASN A 9 -88.23 44.81 -15.15
C ASN A 9 -89.42 44.72 -16.17
N LEU A 10 -90.30 43.75 -15.92
CA LEU A 10 -91.76 43.63 -16.22
C LEU A 10 -92.29 42.75 -17.36
N ASP A 11 -93.10 41.79 -16.89
CA ASP A 11 -94.02 40.84 -17.53
C ASP A 11 -95.13 41.47 -18.39
N ASN A 12 -95.61 40.77 -19.43
CA ASN A 12 -96.96 40.15 -19.46
C ASN A 12 -97.33 39.54 -20.83
N ASN A 13 -97.66 38.25 -20.77
CA ASN A 13 -98.87 37.59 -21.29
C ASN A 13 -99.19 37.45 -22.81
N SER A 14 -99.52 36.18 -23.12
CA SER A 14 -100.60 35.67 -24.01
C SER A 14 -100.44 35.57 -25.54
N ASN A 15 -100.45 34.29 -25.99
CA ASN A 15 -101.18 33.67 -27.10
C ASN A 15 -101.22 34.35 -28.50
N HIS A 16 -100.65 33.68 -29.51
CA HIS A 16 -101.38 33.02 -30.61
C HIS A 16 -100.42 32.59 -31.76
N LEU A 17 -100.47 31.32 -32.16
CA LEU A 17 -100.12 30.86 -33.51
C LEU A 17 -101.24 31.28 -34.49
N PRO A 18 -100.96 31.56 -35.79
CA PRO A 18 -100.98 30.47 -36.79
C PRO A 18 -100.00 30.56 -37.99
N THR A 19 -99.73 29.36 -38.53
CA THR A 19 -99.31 28.89 -39.88
C THR A 19 -99.38 29.82 -41.10
N VAL A 20 -98.38 29.74 -42.02
CA VAL A 20 -98.56 29.67 -43.50
C VAL A 20 -97.41 28.90 -44.21
N GLU A 21 -97.86 28.06 -45.14
CA GLU A 21 -97.31 27.26 -46.25
C GLU A 21 -95.98 27.56 -47.01
N LEU A 22 -95.59 26.48 -47.69
CA LEU A 22 -94.42 26.13 -48.49
C LEU A 22 -94.56 26.52 -49.98
N ILE A 23 -93.57 27.22 -50.59
CA ILE A 23 -93.37 27.26 -52.05
C ILE A 23 -91.87 27.18 -52.42
N MET A 24 -91.59 26.29 -53.36
CA MET A 24 -90.28 25.90 -53.91
C MET A 24 -89.70 26.84 -54.99
N LEU A 25 -88.35 26.76 -55.11
CA LEU A 25 -87.52 26.80 -56.34
C LEU A 25 -86.81 28.13 -56.75
N LYS A 26 -85.51 28.26 -56.41
CA LYS A 26 -84.36 28.22 -57.36
C LYS A 26 -83.03 28.69 -56.74
N HIS A 27 -81.99 27.88 -56.95
CA HIS A 27 -80.55 28.18 -57.14
C HIS A 27 -79.70 28.78 -55.99
N LYS A 28 -78.80 27.91 -55.47
CA LYS A 28 -77.38 28.10 -55.07
C LYS A 28 -76.99 29.33 -54.21
N ILE A 29 -76.58 29.05 -52.95
CA ILE A 29 -75.31 29.43 -52.23
C ILE A 29 -75.57 29.65 -50.71
N PHE A 30 -74.90 28.84 -49.86
CA PHE A 30 -74.54 28.99 -48.41
C PHE A 30 -75.67 29.37 -47.40
N THR A 31 -75.89 28.80 -46.20
CA THR A 31 -75.01 28.30 -45.10
C THR A 31 -75.88 27.64 -43.99
N VAL A 32 -75.38 26.58 -43.32
CA VAL A 32 -75.47 26.16 -41.87
C VAL A 32 -76.85 26.14 -41.15
N ALA A 33 -77.40 24.96 -40.78
CA ALA A 33 -77.36 24.21 -39.48
C ALA A 33 -77.99 24.98 -38.27
N ALA A 34 -78.68 24.43 -37.27
CA ALA A 34 -78.74 23.13 -36.60
C ALA A 34 -80.09 23.02 -35.82
N LEU A 35 -80.75 21.86 -35.69
CA LEU A 35 -80.68 20.84 -34.61
C LEU A 35 -81.25 21.25 -33.23
N THR A 36 -82.18 20.44 -32.70
CA THR A 36 -82.48 20.26 -31.26
C THR A 36 -82.77 18.77 -31.04
N ALA A 37 -81.89 18.01 -30.37
CA ALA A 37 -81.64 17.88 -28.92
C ALA A 37 -82.52 16.81 -28.24
N ALA A 38 -81.88 15.80 -27.65
CA ALA A 38 -82.38 15.07 -26.49
C ALA A 38 -81.21 14.48 -25.70
N LEU A 39 -81.14 14.87 -24.42
CA LEU A 39 -80.17 14.45 -23.40
C LEU A 39 -80.34 12.97 -23.00
N MET A 40 -79.22 12.31 -22.68
CA MET A 40 -79.13 11.24 -21.69
C MET A 40 -78.01 11.56 -20.69
N THR A 41 -78.25 11.28 -19.41
CA THR A 41 -77.35 11.53 -18.29
C THR A 41 -76.34 10.39 -18.11
N ALA A 42 -75.05 10.70 -18.09
CA ALA A 42 -73.93 9.79 -17.87
C ALA A 42 -73.64 9.55 -16.38
N SER A 43 -73.17 8.34 -16.05
CA SER A 43 -72.49 8.03 -14.78
C SER A 43 -70.98 8.00 -15.01
N ALA A 44 -70.23 8.51 -14.03
CA ALA A 44 -68.80 8.82 -14.10
C ALA A 44 -67.89 7.59 -14.28
N ALA A 45 -66.95 7.71 -15.22
CA ALA A 45 -65.76 6.88 -15.38
C ALA A 45 -64.62 7.39 -14.47
N HIS A 46 -63.66 6.53 -14.12
CA HIS A 46 -62.47 6.88 -13.33
C HIS A 46 -61.20 6.33 -14.00
N ALA A 47 -60.16 7.16 -14.15
CA ALA A 47 -58.84 6.72 -14.63
C ALA A 47 -57.93 6.05 -13.58
N ARG A 48 -56.84 5.46 -14.08
CA ARG A 48 -55.69 4.99 -13.29
C ARG A 48 -54.73 6.14 -12.98
N SER A 49 -54.23 6.16 -11.76
CA SER A 49 -53.38 7.24 -11.22
C SER A 49 -52.02 7.43 -11.89
N THR A 50 -51.55 6.47 -12.69
CA THR A 50 -50.18 6.46 -13.24
C THR A 50 -49.95 7.40 -14.42
N TYR A 51 -50.99 7.72 -15.20
CA TYR A 51 -50.92 8.62 -16.37
C TYR A 51 -51.33 10.05 -16.02
N VAL A 52 -52.28 10.15 -15.08
CA VAL A 52 -52.76 11.42 -14.52
C VAL A 52 -51.69 12.09 -13.65
N SER A 53 -50.83 11.32 -12.97
CA SER A 53 -49.82 11.89 -12.05
C SER A 53 -48.72 12.69 -12.75
N PRO A 54 -48.13 12.24 -13.88
CA PRO A 54 -47.20 13.05 -14.67
C PRO A 54 -47.80 14.37 -15.17
N TRP A 55 -49.01 14.33 -15.75
CA TRP A 55 -49.69 15.53 -16.24
C TRP A 55 -50.05 16.49 -15.09
N GLN A 56 -50.58 15.98 -13.97
CA GLN A 56 -50.83 16.78 -12.76
C GLN A 56 -49.54 17.31 -12.13
N SER A 57 -48.39 16.66 -12.34
CA SER A 57 -47.10 17.18 -11.90
C SER A 57 -46.62 18.35 -12.75
N LEU A 58 -46.92 18.37 -14.05
CA LEU A 58 -46.63 19.51 -14.92
C LEU A 58 -47.64 20.66 -14.71
N TYR A 59 -48.93 20.34 -14.56
CA TYR A 59 -50.01 21.30 -14.43
C TYR A 59 -50.82 21.08 -13.13
N PRO A 60 -50.20 21.31 -11.95
CA PRO A 60 -50.81 20.99 -10.66
C PRO A 60 -52.02 21.85 -10.29
N ASP A 61 -52.24 22.95 -11.02
CA ASP A 61 -53.37 23.86 -10.80
C ASP A 61 -54.57 23.56 -11.74
N SER A 62 -54.48 22.50 -12.55
CA SER A 62 -55.48 22.11 -13.57
C SER A 62 -56.25 20.84 -13.17
N LEU A 63 -56.75 20.78 -11.94
CA LEU A 63 -57.19 19.53 -11.28
C LEU A 63 -58.67 19.13 -11.54
N SER A 64 -59.30 19.60 -12.62
CA SER A 64 -60.72 19.30 -12.89
C SER A 64 -60.91 18.09 -13.81
N TYR A 65 -61.79 17.18 -13.41
CA TYR A 65 -62.14 15.96 -14.17
C TYR A 65 -63.11 16.22 -15.34
N ASP A 66 -63.50 17.48 -15.56
CA ASP A 66 -64.40 17.90 -16.62
C ASP A 66 -63.66 18.93 -17.50
N ASN A 67 -63.46 18.60 -18.78
CA ASN A 67 -62.75 19.47 -19.72
C ASN A 67 -63.49 20.78 -20.01
N ALA A 68 -64.79 20.84 -19.72
CA ALA A 68 -65.60 22.05 -19.82
C ALA A 68 -65.55 22.90 -18.53
N ASP A 69 -64.93 22.42 -17.46
CA ASP A 69 -64.78 23.19 -16.23
C ASP A 69 -63.75 24.31 -16.42
N CYS A 70 -64.15 25.51 -16.04
CA CYS A 70 -63.28 26.68 -16.08
C CYS A 70 -62.00 26.47 -15.26
N MET A 71 -62.02 25.61 -14.22
CA MET A 71 -60.82 25.28 -13.44
C MET A 71 -59.72 24.56 -14.22
N LEU A 72 -60.02 23.99 -15.39
CA LEU A 72 -59.01 23.35 -16.21
C LEU A 72 -58.00 24.37 -16.76
N CYS A 73 -58.48 25.53 -17.22
CA CYS A 73 -57.65 26.57 -17.83
C CYS A 73 -57.53 27.85 -16.98
N HIS A 74 -58.37 28.02 -15.96
CA HIS A 74 -58.40 29.17 -15.08
C HIS A 74 -58.18 28.77 -13.63
N THR A 75 -57.63 29.71 -12.86
CA THR A 75 -57.38 29.49 -11.42
C THR A 75 -58.65 29.45 -10.56
N THR A 76 -59.84 29.71 -11.12
CA THR A 76 -61.14 29.64 -10.42
C THR A 76 -62.26 29.07 -11.31
N ALA A 77 -63.19 28.35 -10.68
CA ALA A 77 -64.31 27.66 -11.35
C ALA A 77 -65.33 28.55 -12.07
N ASP A 78 -65.28 29.87 -11.86
CA ASP A 78 -66.19 30.80 -12.54
C ASP A 78 -65.62 31.37 -13.85
N GLY A 79 -64.41 30.96 -14.25
CA GLY A 79 -63.75 31.32 -15.51
C GLY A 79 -63.38 32.79 -15.63
N LYS A 80 -63.42 33.53 -14.51
CA LYS A 80 -63.19 34.99 -14.47
C LYS A 80 -61.82 35.36 -13.91
N SER A 81 -61.06 34.40 -13.42
CA SER A 81 -59.68 34.60 -13.00
C SER A 81 -58.70 34.52 -14.17
N GLY A 82 -57.44 34.87 -13.91
CA GLY A 82 -56.36 34.64 -14.87
C GLY A 82 -56.18 33.16 -15.16
N LEU A 83 -55.60 32.89 -16.33
CA LEU A 83 -55.25 31.54 -16.77
C LEU A 83 -54.27 30.89 -15.79
N ASN A 84 -54.43 29.59 -15.55
CA ASN A 84 -53.41 28.78 -14.89
C ASN A 84 -52.29 28.44 -15.91
N PRO A 85 -51.18 27.79 -15.52
CA PRO A 85 -50.08 27.49 -16.44
C PRO A 85 -50.52 26.73 -17.70
N TYR A 86 -51.39 25.72 -17.56
CA TYR A 86 -51.94 24.99 -18.70
C TYR A 86 -52.78 25.89 -19.62
N GLY A 87 -53.67 26.70 -19.06
CA GLY A 87 -54.45 27.68 -19.80
C GLY A 87 -53.59 28.74 -20.47
N ALA A 88 -52.45 29.11 -19.88
CA ALA A 88 -51.50 30.07 -20.42
C ALA A 88 -50.70 29.48 -21.59
N ASP A 89 -50.29 28.21 -21.49
CA ASP A 89 -49.66 27.49 -22.59
C ASP A 89 -50.65 27.32 -23.76
N MET A 90 -51.91 26.97 -23.47
CA MET A 90 -53.01 26.93 -24.44
C MET A 90 -53.29 28.29 -25.11
N ASP A 91 -53.32 29.38 -24.34
CA ASP A 91 -53.50 30.75 -24.86
C ASP A 91 -52.28 31.24 -25.67
N SER A 92 -51.08 30.74 -25.34
CA SER A 92 -49.84 31.08 -26.05
C SER A 92 -49.78 30.51 -27.47
N VAL A 93 -50.48 29.39 -27.72
CA VAL A 93 -50.56 28.72 -29.02
C VAL A 93 -51.86 29.02 -29.78
N LEU A 94 -52.91 29.53 -29.11
CA LEU A 94 -54.21 29.89 -29.69
C LEU A 94 -54.61 31.35 -29.39
N PRO A 95 -54.02 32.36 -30.05
CA PRO A 95 -54.37 33.74 -29.78
C PRO A 95 -55.72 34.14 -30.42
N GLY A 96 -56.75 34.37 -29.58
CA GLY A 96 -58.08 34.82 -30.01
C GLY A 96 -59.03 33.68 -30.39
N SER A 97 -60.27 33.97 -30.82
CA SER A 97 -61.26 32.94 -31.21
C SER A 97 -60.84 32.19 -32.48
N PRO A 98 -60.32 30.95 -32.39
CA PRO A 98 -59.83 30.20 -33.54
C PRO A 98 -60.96 29.35 -34.15
N SER A 99 -60.76 28.93 -35.40
CA SER A 99 -61.55 27.87 -36.03
C SER A 99 -61.14 26.49 -35.49
N THR A 100 -62.01 25.48 -35.61
CA THR A 100 -61.77 24.12 -35.08
C THR A 100 -60.53 23.44 -35.63
N THR A 101 -60.07 23.80 -36.84
CA THR A 101 -58.83 23.29 -37.43
C THR A 101 -57.57 23.88 -36.78
N GLU A 102 -57.64 25.12 -36.27
CA GLU A 102 -56.51 25.77 -35.60
C GLU A 102 -56.28 25.21 -34.19
N ILE A 103 -57.33 24.68 -33.55
CA ILE A 103 -57.27 24.00 -32.25
C ILE A 103 -56.51 22.67 -32.33
N THR A 104 -56.74 21.89 -33.38
CA THR A 104 -56.06 20.60 -33.63
C THR A 104 -54.55 20.77 -33.84
N ASP A 105 -54.15 21.76 -34.64
CA ASP A 105 -52.73 22.02 -34.93
C ASP A 105 -51.99 22.62 -33.73
N ALA A 106 -52.68 23.38 -32.86
CA ALA A 106 -52.09 23.94 -31.65
C ALA A 106 -51.90 22.91 -30.53
N LEU A 107 -52.84 21.97 -30.38
CA LEU A 107 -52.70 20.82 -29.47
C LEU A 107 -51.53 19.92 -29.90
N LEU A 108 -51.36 19.69 -31.21
CA LEU A 108 -50.18 19.00 -31.76
C LEU A 108 -48.85 19.76 -31.57
N ALA A 109 -48.89 21.08 -31.35
CA ALA A 109 -47.69 21.92 -31.22
C ALA A 109 -47.22 22.13 -29.76
N ILE A 110 -48.11 22.05 -28.77
CA ILE A 110 -47.72 21.98 -27.36
C ILE A 110 -47.10 20.61 -27.03
N GLU A 111 -47.48 19.57 -27.78
CA GLU A 111 -47.21 18.16 -27.45
C GLU A 111 -46.62 17.41 -28.65
N GLY A 112 -45.49 17.89 -29.16
CA GLY A 112 -44.71 17.13 -30.14
C GLY A 112 -44.17 15.83 -29.52
N ASP A 113 -44.84 14.72 -29.84
CA ASP A 113 -44.56 13.32 -29.51
C ASP A 113 -44.90 12.91 -28.05
N ASP A 114 -46.11 12.34 -27.87
CA ASP A 114 -46.49 11.30 -26.88
C ASP A 114 -45.73 11.35 -25.55
N SER A 115 -46.09 12.31 -24.70
CA SER A 115 -45.43 12.55 -23.41
C SER A 115 -45.84 11.60 -22.28
N ASP A 116 -46.79 10.69 -22.51
CA ASP A 116 -47.27 9.73 -21.51
C ASP A 116 -47.12 8.25 -21.92
N SER A 117 -46.56 7.98 -23.11
CA SER A 117 -46.27 6.64 -23.62
C SER A 117 -47.51 5.74 -23.56
N ASP A 118 -48.63 6.25 -24.07
CA ASP A 118 -49.88 5.51 -24.13
C ASP A 118 -49.76 4.33 -25.11
N PRO A 119 -49.88 3.07 -24.64
CA PRO A 119 -49.80 1.90 -25.51
C PRO A 119 -50.99 1.75 -26.48
N THR A 120 -52.06 2.57 -26.36
CA THR A 120 -53.20 2.54 -27.31
C THR A 120 -53.00 3.41 -28.55
N GLY A 121 -52.00 4.31 -28.54
CA GLY A 121 -51.72 5.24 -29.63
C GLY A 121 -52.80 6.32 -29.82
N SER A 122 -53.60 6.59 -28.79
CA SER A 122 -54.63 7.63 -28.83
C SER A 122 -53.96 8.99 -28.61
N SER A 123 -54.13 9.93 -29.54
CA SER A 123 -53.67 11.30 -29.32
C SER A 123 -54.56 12.00 -28.27
N ASN A 124 -54.03 12.95 -27.50
CA ASN A 124 -54.78 13.77 -26.55
C ASN A 124 -56.05 14.44 -27.15
N LEU A 125 -56.06 14.67 -28.46
CA LEU A 125 -57.24 15.12 -29.21
C LEU A 125 -58.43 14.14 -29.16
N VAL A 126 -58.15 12.84 -29.20
CA VAL A 126 -59.16 11.76 -29.10
C VAL A 126 -59.73 11.70 -27.69
N GLU A 127 -58.91 11.96 -26.67
CA GLU A 127 -59.31 11.96 -25.26
C GLU A 127 -60.12 13.22 -24.91
N ILE A 128 -59.75 14.38 -25.46
CA ILE A 128 -60.49 15.63 -25.32
C ILE A 128 -61.87 15.56 -26.00
N ASP A 129 -61.95 14.99 -27.20
CA ASP A 129 -63.22 14.78 -27.92
C ASP A 129 -64.14 13.76 -27.22
N ALA A 130 -63.59 12.96 -26.28
CA ALA A 130 -64.32 12.04 -25.42
C ALA A 130 -64.70 12.64 -24.04
N ASP A 131 -64.51 13.96 -23.83
CA ASP A 131 -64.73 14.68 -22.56
C ASP A 131 -63.84 14.17 -21.40
N THR A 132 -62.59 13.75 -21.69
CA THR A 132 -61.64 13.24 -20.69
C THR A 132 -60.29 13.97 -20.71
N GLN A 133 -59.61 14.04 -19.55
CA GLN A 133 -58.28 14.68 -19.47
C GLN A 133 -57.25 13.93 -20.33
N PRO A 134 -56.24 14.62 -20.90
CA PRO A 134 -55.10 13.96 -21.53
C PRO A 134 -54.47 12.89 -20.61
N GLY A 135 -54.33 11.65 -21.10
CA GLY A 135 -53.89 10.47 -20.33
C GLY A 135 -55.02 9.68 -19.61
N TRP A 136 -56.29 9.84 -20.04
CA TRP A 136 -57.44 9.05 -19.58
C TRP A 136 -58.02 8.22 -20.74
N ALA A 137 -58.03 6.88 -20.61
CA ALA A 137 -58.75 6.00 -21.55
C ALA A 137 -59.95 5.29 -20.90
N GLU A 138 -61.09 5.22 -21.61
CA GLU A 138 -62.08 4.13 -21.46
C GLU A 138 -62.49 3.60 -22.84
N GLY A 139 -62.48 2.27 -22.98
CA GLY A 139 -63.05 1.55 -24.11
C GLY A 139 -64.37 0.88 -23.73
N ASP A 140 -65.42 1.14 -24.53
CA ASP A 140 -66.32 0.11 -25.06
C ASP A 140 -67.26 0.73 -26.13
N ASP A 141 -67.19 0.19 -27.36
CA ASP A 141 -68.30 0.22 -28.32
C ASP A 141 -69.46 -0.64 -27.75
N PRO A 142 -70.72 -0.20 -27.85
CA PRO A 142 -71.91 -0.90 -27.34
C PRO A 142 -72.29 -2.23 -28.04
N SER A 143 -71.37 -2.89 -28.74
CA SER A 143 -71.62 -4.15 -29.46
C SER A 143 -71.23 -5.36 -28.62
N GLY A 144 -71.96 -5.59 -27.53
CA GLY A 144 -71.69 -6.62 -26.52
C GLY A 144 -71.33 -8.02 -27.07
N VAL A 145 -70.06 -8.39 -26.89
CA VAL A 145 -69.58 -9.77 -26.82
C VAL A 145 -68.60 -9.87 -25.65
N ILE A 146 -69.12 -10.39 -24.55
CA ILE A 146 -68.41 -10.79 -23.32
C ILE A 146 -67.17 -11.64 -23.66
N GLY A 147 -65.98 -11.14 -23.34
CA GLY A 147 -64.72 -11.88 -23.52
C GLY A 147 -63.46 -11.17 -23.00
N LEU A 148 -63.22 -11.31 -21.69
CA LEU A 148 -61.89 -11.34 -21.05
C LEU A 148 -61.08 -10.03 -20.95
N LEU A 149 -60.99 -9.55 -19.70
CA LEU A 149 -59.94 -8.71 -19.11
C LEU A 149 -58.59 -8.78 -19.86
N ASP A 150 -58.16 -7.71 -20.53
CA ASP A 150 -56.78 -7.59 -21.04
C ASP A 150 -56.01 -6.55 -20.21
N PRO A 151 -55.08 -6.94 -19.32
CA PRO A 151 -54.38 -6.04 -18.39
C PRO A 151 -53.37 -5.06 -19.05
N GLY A 152 -53.46 -4.82 -20.36
CA GLY A 152 -52.32 -4.40 -21.17
C GLY A 152 -51.35 -5.58 -21.32
N THR A 153 -50.70 -5.71 -22.46
CA THR A 153 -49.72 -6.78 -22.65
C THR A 153 -48.66 -6.66 -21.56
N PRO A 154 -48.45 -7.69 -20.71
CA PRO A 154 -47.39 -7.66 -19.70
C PRO A 154 -46.05 -7.33 -20.36
N VAL A 155 -45.28 -6.41 -19.77
CA VAL A 155 -43.96 -6.00 -20.29
C VAL A 155 -42.88 -6.25 -19.22
N ALA A 156 -41.72 -6.73 -19.66
CA ALA A 156 -40.54 -6.89 -18.82
C ALA A 156 -39.75 -5.57 -18.77
N ASP A 157 -39.28 -5.18 -17.59
CA ASP A 157 -38.58 -3.90 -17.38
C ASP A 157 -37.41 -4.12 -16.40
N ILE A 158 -36.18 -3.93 -16.88
CA ILE A 158 -34.96 -4.26 -16.17
C ILE A 158 -34.39 -3.03 -15.42
N SER A 159 -34.03 -3.22 -14.15
CA SER A 159 -33.32 -2.22 -13.36
C SER A 159 -32.09 -2.83 -12.70
N VAL A 160 -30.90 -2.28 -13.00
CA VAL A 160 -29.62 -2.77 -12.49
C VAL A 160 -28.98 -1.75 -11.55
N SER A 161 -28.54 -2.21 -10.37
CA SER A 161 -27.85 -1.35 -9.41
C SER A 161 -26.79 -2.10 -8.59
N PRO A 162 -25.58 -1.53 -8.39
CA PRO A 162 -25.10 -0.28 -8.99
C PRO A 162 -24.69 -0.46 -10.47
N LEU A 163 -24.58 0.65 -11.23
CA LEU A 163 -24.02 0.65 -12.60
C LEU A 163 -22.49 0.76 -12.63
N SER A 164 -21.84 0.78 -11.46
CA SER A 164 -20.39 0.71 -11.32
C SER A 164 -20.00 0.05 -10.01
N VAL A 165 -18.96 -0.79 -10.04
CA VAL A 165 -18.35 -1.42 -8.87
C VAL A 165 -16.86 -1.09 -8.84
N ASP A 166 -16.40 -0.47 -7.76
CA ASP A 166 -14.98 -0.20 -7.52
C ASP A 166 -14.49 -1.01 -6.32
N PHE A 167 -13.61 -1.97 -6.58
CA PHE A 167 -13.03 -2.84 -5.55
C PHE A 167 -11.90 -2.15 -4.77
N GLY A 168 -11.45 -0.96 -5.19
CA GLY A 168 -10.35 -0.25 -4.56
C GLY A 168 -9.04 -1.03 -4.61
N ALA A 169 -8.22 -0.92 -3.55
CA ALA A 169 -6.94 -1.64 -3.46
C ALA A 169 -7.14 -3.08 -2.96
N VAL A 170 -6.78 -4.07 -3.77
CA VAL A 170 -6.82 -5.49 -3.42
C VAL A 170 -5.42 -6.08 -3.54
N THR A 171 -4.97 -6.80 -2.50
CA THR A 171 -3.63 -7.39 -2.48
C THR A 171 -3.51 -8.49 -3.52
N VAL A 172 -2.45 -8.48 -4.32
CA VAL A 172 -2.16 -9.52 -5.33
C VAL A 172 -2.21 -10.91 -4.69
N GLY A 173 -2.93 -11.83 -5.33
CA GLY A 173 -3.16 -13.20 -4.85
C GLY A 173 -4.29 -13.35 -3.81
N THR A 174 -5.01 -12.26 -3.50
CA THR A 174 -6.28 -12.29 -2.74
C THR A 174 -7.44 -11.86 -3.65
N SER A 175 -8.68 -11.85 -3.14
CA SER A 175 -9.84 -11.38 -3.89
C SER A 175 -10.79 -10.52 -3.07
N GLY A 176 -11.51 -9.64 -3.75
CA GLY A 176 -12.63 -8.86 -3.23
C GLY A 176 -13.90 -9.17 -4.03
N ALA A 177 -15.06 -9.14 -3.38
CA ALA A 177 -16.34 -9.39 -4.02
C ALA A 177 -17.38 -8.33 -3.65
N ASP A 178 -18.22 -7.97 -4.60
CA ASP A 178 -19.39 -7.11 -4.42
C ASP A 178 -20.55 -7.65 -5.27
N SER A 179 -21.75 -7.12 -5.11
CA SER A 179 -22.95 -7.61 -5.79
C SER A 179 -23.61 -6.55 -6.66
N VAL A 180 -24.06 -6.97 -7.84
CA VAL A 180 -24.93 -6.22 -8.72
C VAL A 180 -26.33 -6.82 -8.66
N ALA A 181 -27.33 -6.01 -8.31
CA ALA A 181 -28.72 -6.43 -8.27
C ALA A 181 -29.38 -6.22 -9.64
N ILE A 182 -29.95 -7.29 -10.20
CA ILE A 182 -30.76 -7.27 -11.41
C ILE A 182 -32.22 -7.41 -10.97
N SER A 183 -33.00 -6.34 -11.11
CA SER A 183 -34.39 -6.29 -10.67
C SER A 183 -35.32 -6.20 -11.86
N ASN A 184 -36.44 -6.92 -11.81
CA ASN A 184 -37.52 -6.75 -12.76
C ASN A 184 -38.60 -5.86 -12.13
N VAL A 185 -38.69 -4.62 -12.60
CA VAL A 185 -39.69 -3.64 -12.14
C VAL A 185 -40.97 -3.65 -12.98
N GLY A 186 -40.99 -4.49 -14.02
CA GLY A 186 -42.12 -4.68 -14.94
C GLY A 186 -43.19 -5.63 -14.41
N SER A 187 -44.17 -5.90 -15.27
CA SER A 187 -45.35 -6.73 -14.98
C SER A 187 -45.33 -8.11 -15.66
N ALA A 188 -44.43 -8.32 -16.62
CA ALA A 188 -44.08 -9.64 -17.16
C ALA A 188 -42.80 -10.19 -16.50
N ASP A 189 -42.56 -11.48 -16.68
CA ASP A 189 -41.27 -12.09 -16.36
C ASP A 189 -40.19 -11.53 -17.30
N LEU A 190 -39.03 -11.18 -16.72
CA LEU A 190 -37.84 -10.70 -17.44
C LEU A 190 -36.91 -11.88 -17.69
N THR A 191 -36.51 -12.09 -18.93
CA THR A 191 -35.49 -13.08 -19.31
C THR A 191 -34.14 -12.39 -19.45
N VAL A 192 -33.18 -12.75 -18.61
CA VAL A 192 -31.78 -12.34 -18.76
C VAL A 192 -31.10 -13.36 -19.67
N ASP A 193 -30.74 -12.92 -20.88
CA ASP A 193 -30.21 -13.76 -21.96
C ASP A 193 -28.73 -14.11 -21.75
N SER A 194 -27.93 -13.18 -21.25
CA SER A 194 -26.50 -13.41 -21.01
C SER A 194 -25.90 -12.44 -19.99
N LEU A 195 -24.83 -12.90 -19.34
CA LEU A 195 -23.95 -12.12 -18.47
C LEU A 195 -22.53 -12.24 -19.03
N ASN A 196 -22.01 -11.18 -19.65
CA ASN A 196 -20.70 -11.21 -20.31
C ASN A 196 -19.72 -10.26 -19.60
N LEU A 197 -18.54 -10.76 -19.24
CA LEU A 197 -17.44 -9.94 -18.76
C LEU A 197 -16.48 -9.61 -19.89
N SER A 198 -16.03 -8.35 -19.94
CA SER A 198 -14.96 -7.88 -20.82
C SER A 198 -13.96 -7.00 -20.04
N GLY A 199 -12.78 -6.79 -20.61
CA GLY A 199 -11.67 -6.06 -19.96
C GLY A 199 -10.67 -7.01 -19.29
N SER A 200 -10.26 -6.70 -18.06
CA SER A 200 -9.29 -7.53 -17.33
C SER A 200 -9.85 -8.94 -17.04
N SER A 201 -9.02 -9.97 -17.22
CA SER A 201 -9.35 -11.36 -16.91
C SER A 201 -9.42 -11.66 -15.41
N GLU A 202 -9.13 -10.66 -14.58
CA GLU A 202 -9.10 -10.76 -13.11
C GLU A 202 -10.48 -10.51 -12.49
N PHE A 203 -11.49 -10.14 -13.30
CA PHE A 203 -12.89 -10.12 -12.91
C PHE A 203 -13.58 -11.46 -13.23
N SER A 204 -14.45 -11.91 -12.33
CA SER A 204 -15.25 -13.12 -12.51
C SER A 204 -16.63 -13.01 -11.86
N LEU A 205 -17.55 -13.91 -12.22
CA LEU A 205 -18.91 -13.96 -11.69
C LEU A 205 -19.14 -15.27 -10.91
N PRO A 206 -18.52 -15.45 -9.73
CA PRO A 206 -18.63 -16.69 -8.98
C PRO A 206 -20.07 -16.97 -8.58
N GLY A 207 -20.58 -18.14 -8.96
CA GLY A 207 -21.93 -18.57 -8.60
C GLY A 207 -23.06 -17.76 -9.26
N ALA A 208 -22.78 -17.04 -10.35
CA ALA A 208 -23.83 -16.44 -11.16
C ALA A 208 -24.78 -17.51 -11.72
N PRO A 209 -26.08 -17.21 -11.87
CA PRO A 209 -27.02 -18.13 -12.51
C PRO A 209 -26.59 -18.48 -13.94
N ASP A 210 -26.82 -19.73 -14.36
CA ASP A 210 -26.67 -20.11 -15.76
C ASP A 210 -27.65 -19.30 -16.62
N THR A 211 -27.18 -18.80 -17.76
CA THR A 211 -27.99 -18.00 -18.69
C THR A 211 -28.52 -18.84 -19.86
N PRO A 212 -29.76 -18.60 -20.33
CA PRO A 212 -30.69 -17.58 -19.85
C PRO A 212 -31.38 -17.96 -18.52
N PHE A 213 -31.74 -16.97 -17.70
CA PHE A 213 -32.55 -17.15 -16.49
C PHE A 213 -33.67 -16.11 -16.39
N THR A 214 -34.70 -16.43 -15.59
CA THR A 214 -35.89 -15.57 -15.44
C THR A 214 -35.89 -14.86 -14.09
N VAL A 215 -36.17 -13.56 -14.11
CA VAL A 215 -36.50 -12.74 -12.93
C VAL A 215 -37.99 -12.43 -12.97
N ALA A 216 -38.74 -13.00 -12.03
CA ALA A 216 -40.19 -12.80 -11.97
C ALA A 216 -40.54 -11.32 -11.74
N ALA A 217 -41.72 -10.90 -12.19
CA ALA A 217 -42.20 -9.53 -12.00
C ALA A 217 -42.07 -9.07 -10.54
N SER A 218 -41.57 -7.84 -10.34
CA SER A 218 -41.33 -7.22 -9.03
C SER A 218 -40.34 -7.97 -8.11
N THR A 219 -39.44 -8.79 -8.67
CA THR A 219 -38.39 -9.50 -7.92
C THR A 219 -36.99 -9.09 -8.37
N SER A 220 -35.96 -9.58 -7.66
CA SER A 220 -34.57 -9.24 -7.92
C SER A 220 -33.66 -10.46 -7.71
N VAL A 221 -32.58 -10.51 -8.48
CA VAL A 221 -31.49 -11.49 -8.39
C VAL A 221 -30.17 -10.74 -8.22
N ASN A 222 -29.40 -11.12 -7.21
CA ASN A 222 -28.05 -10.57 -7.01
C ASN A 222 -27.02 -11.44 -7.72
N VAL A 223 -26.18 -10.81 -8.54
CA VAL A 223 -25.02 -11.42 -9.18
C VAL A 223 -23.78 -10.96 -8.41
N SER A 224 -23.01 -11.90 -7.87
CA SER A 224 -21.71 -11.62 -7.25
C SER A 224 -20.67 -11.37 -8.34
N VAL A 225 -19.92 -10.29 -8.21
CA VAL A 225 -18.76 -9.95 -9.04
C VAL A 225 -17.53 -9.99 -8.15
N GLU A 226 -16.51 -10.73 -8.57
CA GLU A 226 -15.25 -10.89 -7.84
C GLU A 226 -14.09 -10.33 -8.65
N TYR A 227 -13.19 -9.60 -7.99
CA TYR A 227 -11.91 -9.13 -8.52
C TYR A 227 -10.76 -9.81 -7.78
N ALA A 228 -9.88 -10.47 -8.52
CA ALA A 228 -8.74 -11.24 -7.99
C ALA A 228 -7.43 -10.87 -8.73
N PRO A 229 -6.71 -9.81 -8.29
CA PRO A 229 -5.53 -9.33 -8.99
C PRO A 229 -4.36 -10.31 -8.98
N LEU A 230 -3.71 -10.46 -10.13
CA LEU A 230 -2.50 -11.27 -10.31
C LEU A 230 -1.23 -10.43 -10.41
N ASN A 231 -1.37 -9.13 -10.64
CA ASN A 231 -0.27 -8.18 -10.77
C ASN A 231 -0.64 -6.82 -10.14
N ASP A 232 0.36 -6.00 -9.87
CA ASP A 232 0.15 -4.65 -9.35
C ASP A 232 -0.23 -3.67 -10.47
N GLY A 233 -1.26 -2.87 -10.25
CA GLY A 233 -1.77 -1.95 -11.27
C GLY A 233 -3.28 -1.77 -11.24
N LEU A 234 -3.79 -0.85 -12.06
CA LEU A 234 -5.22 -0.60 -12.23
C LEU A 234 -5.80 -1.55 -13.29
N ASP A 235 -6.85 -2.26 -12.92
CA ASP A 235 -7.66 -3.09 -13.79
C ASP A 235 -9.03 -2.46 -14.02
N ASN A 236 -9.49 -2.50 -15.26
CA ASN A 236 -10.82 -2.07 -15.64
C ASN A 236 -11.54 -3.20 -16.38
N GLY A 237 -12.85 -3.30 -16.19
CA GLY A 237 -13.72 -4.27 -16.82
C GLY A 237 -15.13 -3.76 -17.01
N THR A 238 -15.95 -4.54 -17.68
CA THR A 238 -17.36 -4.25 -17.86
C THR A 238 -18.16 -5.55 -17.81
N LEU A 239 -19.22 -5.56 -17.00
CA LEU A 239 -20.25 -6.59 -17.01
C LEU A 239 -21.41 -6.13 -17.88
N GLU A 240 -21.63 -6.82 -18.98
CA GLU A 240 -22.75 -6.62 -19.90
C GLU A 240 -23.87 -7.61 -19.57
N ILE A 241 -25.08 -7.08 -19.40
CA ILE A 241 -26.29 -7.82 -19.04
C ILE A 241 -27.28 -7.65 -20.20
N ALA A 242 -27.50 -8.72 -20.96
CA ALA A 242 -28.48 -8.71 -22.06
C ALA A 242 -29.82 -9.29 -21.59
N SER A 243 -30.94 -8.70 -22.01
CA SER A 243 -32.28 -9.15 -21.62
C SER A 243 -33.34 -8.86 -22.68
N ASP A 244 -34.54 -9.39 -22.47
CA ASP A 244 -35.73 -9.14 -23.29
C ASP A 244 -36.51 -7.87 -22.90
N SER A 245 -35.93 -7.00 -22.05
CA SER A 245 -36.52 -5.72 -21.69
C SER A 245 -36.52 -4.73 -22.86
N PRO A 246 -37.69 -4.27 -23.35
CA PRO A 246 -37.74 -3.38 -24.52
C PRO A 246 -37.10 -2.01 -24.26
N GLY A 247 -36.22 -1.58 -25.15
CA GLY A 247 -35.51 -0.30 -25.05
C GLY A 247 -34.28 -0.32 -24.12
N GLU A 248 -34.10 -1.39 -23.35
CA GLU A 248 -32.98 -1.63 -22.43
C GLU A 248 -32.44 -3.06 -22.59
N GLU A 249 -32.33 -3.53 -23.85
CA GLU A 249 -31.93 -4.91 -24.14
C GLU A 249 -30.49 -5.23 -23.71
N LEU A 250 -29.68 -4.21 -23.41
CA LEU A 250 -28.30 -4.34 -22.95
C LEU A 250 -27.93 -3.26 -21.93
N ILE A 251 -27.63 -3.66 -20.70
CA ILE A 251 -27.10 -2.79 -19.64
C ILE A 251 -25.62 -3.11 -19.40
N SER A 252 -24.80 -2.06 -19.23
CA SER A 252 -23.38 -2.17 -18.89
C SER A 252 -23.10 -1.68 -17.47
N VAL A 253 -22.37 -2.49 -16.69
CA VAL A 253 -21.87 -2.14 -15.35
C VAL A 253 -20.35 -2.02 -15.41
N ALA A 254 -19.82 -0.84 -15.07
CA ALA A 254 -18.37 -0.60 -15.06
C ALA A 254 -17.69 -1.25 -13.85
N LEU A 255 -16.55 -1.90 -14.05
CA LEU A 255 -15.78 -2.54 -12.98
C LEU A 255 -14.38 -1.92 -12.91
N SER A 256 -13.90 -1.60 -11.70
CA SER A 256 -12.52 -1.16 -11.47
C SER A 256 -11.92 -1.78 -10.22
N GLY A 257 -10.62 -2.01 -10.22
CA GLY A 257 -9.87 -2.46 -9.05
C GLY A 257 -8.39 -2.16 -9.23
N THR A 258 -7.63 -2.05 -8.14
CA THR A 258 -6.18 -1.86 -8.18
C THR A 258 -5.48 -2.98 -7.42
N GLY A 259 -4.71 -3.79 -8.13
CA GLY A 259 -3.79 -4.75 -7.53
C GLY A 259 -2.68 -4.01 -6.78
N VAL A 260 -2.49 -4.33 -5.50
CA VAL A 260 -1.37 -3.83 -4.69
C VAL A 260 -0.44 -4.97 -4.30
N PRO A 261 0.89 -4.75 -4.27
CA PRO A 261 1.85 -5.80 -3.96
C PRO A 261 1.63 -6.37 -2.56
N VAL A 262 1.95 -7.65 -2.39
CA VAL A 262 2.01 -8.27 -1.06
C VAL A 262 3.13 -7.58 -0.27
N VAL A 263 2.75 -6.86 0.79
CA VAL A 263 3.74 -6.34 1.75
C VAL A 263 4.18 -7.50 2.63
N VAL A 264 5.33 -8.09 2.31
CA VAL A 264 5.97 -9.08 3.17
C VAL A 264 6.58 -8.37 4.37
N ASN A 265 5.93 -8.53 5.54
CA ASN A 265 6.45 -8.04 6.81
C ASN A 265 7.38 -9.09 7.40
N GLU A 266 8.66 -9.00 7.06
CA GLU A 266 9.68 -9.94 7.55
C GLU A 266 10.79 -9.19 8.28
N CYS A 267 11.41 -9.86 9.25
CA CYS A 267 12.71 -9.47 9.80
C CYS A 267 13.79 -10.02 8.86
N VAL A 268 14.65 -9.14 8.33
CA VAL A 268 15.72 -9.54 7.40
C VAL A 268 17.06 -9.15 8.02
N PRO A 269 17.66 -10.01 8.86
CA PRO A 269 18.91 -9.71 9.53
C PRO A 269 20.11 -9.86 8.57
N VAL A 270 21.04 -8.90 8.64
CA VAL A 270 22.35 -8.95 8.02
C VAL A 270 23.39 -8.84 9.13
N ILE A 271 24.34 -9.78 9.14
CA ILE A 271 25.38 -9.88 10.17
C ILE A 271 26.73 -9.57 9.54
N ASP A 272 27.44 -8.58 10.05
CA ASP A 272 28.74 -8.15 9.53
C ASP A 272 29.65 -7.64 10.66
N PRO A 273 30.88 -8.17 10.82
CA PRO A 273 31.42 -9.36 10.14
C PRO A 273 30.67 -10.65 10.47
N ALA A 274 30.64 -11.58 9.51
CA ALA A 274 29.98 -12.88 9.66
C ALA A 274 30.81 -13.93 10.45
N SER A 275 32.03 -13.60 10.87
CA SER A 275 32.85 -14.36 11.82
C SER A 275 33.74 -13.40 12.63
N LEU A 276 34.17 -13.82 13.82
CA LEU A 276 35.07 -13.07 14.69
C LEU A 276 36.35 -13.86 14.96
N GLU A 277 37.48 -13.35 14.47
CA GLU A 277 38.78 -13.99 14.56
C GLU A 277 39.68 -13.16 15.51
N PHE A 278 39.84 -13.61 16.74
CA PHE A 278 40.56 -12.90 17.80
C PHE A 278 42.09 -12.94 17.65
N GLY A 279 42.61 -13.88 16.83
CA GLY A 279 44.04 -14.08 16.68
C GLY A 279 44.69 -14.65 17.95
N SER A 280 45.98 -14.37 18.14
CA SER A 280 46.72 -14.81 19.33
C SER A 280 46.54 -13.84 20.49
N VAL A 281 46.09 -14.36 21.64
CA VAL A 281 45.87 -13.61 22.87
C VAL A 281 46.65 -14.27 24.01
N GLU A 282 47.37 -13.48 24.80
CA GLU A 282 48.13 -14.00 25.95
C GLU A 282 47.19 -14.56 27.03
N LEU A 283 47.60 -15.65 27.69
CA LEU A 283 46.79 -16.28 28.74
C LEU A 283 46.33 -15.29 29.81
N GLY A 284 45.03 -15.31 30.10
CA GLY A 284 44.40 -14.44 31.09
C GLY A 284 44.12 -13.01 30.65
N ASN A 285 44.57 -12.59 29.45
CA ASN A 285 44.18 -11.31 28.85
C ASN A 285 42.88 -11.46 28.07
N THR A 286 42.08 -10.40 28.03
CA THR A 286 40.82 -10.36 27.28
C THR A 286 40.98 -9.56 26.00
N SER A 287 40.54 -10.12 24.88
CA SER A 287 40.34 -9.42 23.61
C SER A 287 38.85 -9.37 23.29
N SER A 288 38.37 -8.23 22.77
CA SER A 288 36.95 -8.02 22.46
C SER A 288 36.79 -7.70 20.98
N LEU A 289 35.87 -8.39 20.31
CA LEU A 289 35.49 -8.12 18.93
C LEU A 289 33.97 -7.96 18.80
N THR A 290 33.55 -7.23 17.78
CA THR A 290 32.15 -6.84 17.56
C THR A 290 31.65 -7.37 16.23
N THR A 291 30.44 -7.92 16.21
CA THR A 291 29.64 -8.07 14.99
C THR A 291 28.38 -7.21 15.07
N THR A 292 27.92 -6.68 13.94
CA THR A 292 26.74 -5.83 13.87
C THR A 292 25.57 -6.58 13.25
N VAL A 293 24.42 -6.56 13.93
CA VAL A 293 23.14 -7.08 13.44
C VAL A 293 22.33 -5.92 12.87
N THR A 294 22.13 -5.90 11.55
CA THR A 294 21.33 -4.89 10.84
C THR A 294 20.01 -5.47 10.36
N ASN A 295 18.89 -4.77 10.57
CA ASN A 295 17.58 -5.20 10.08
C ASN A 295 17.20 -4.47 8.78
N ASN A 296 17.35 -5.17 7.64
CA ASN A 296 16.94 -4.67 6.32
C ASN A 296 15.47 -5.02 5.98
N GLY A 297 14.73 -5.57 6.94
CA GLY A 297 13.34 -5.93 6.80
C GLY A 297 12.39 -4.80 7.19
N THR A 298 11.11 -5.12 7.25
CA THR A 298 10.02 -4.19 7.62
C THR A 298 9.38 -4.56 8.95
N LEU A 299 9.73 -5.71 9.53
CA LEU A 299 9.32 -6.14 10.87
C LEU A 299 10.51 -6.08 11.85
N ASN A 300 10.25 -5.79 13.12
CA ASN A 300 11.27 -5.84 14.19
C ASN A 300 11.92 -7.23 14.28
N CYS A 301 13.25 -7.29 14.33
CA CYS A 301 13.99 -8.49 14.64
C CYS A 301 14.17 -8.63 16.16
N ALA A 302 13.39 -9.51 16.79
CA ALA A 302 13.66 -9.92 18.17
C ALA A 302 14.78 -10.96 18.18
N VAL A 303 15.89 -10.65 18.85
CA VAL A 303 17.11 -11.48 18.83
C VAL A 303 17.43 -11.94 20.25
N ALA A 304 17.71 -13.23 20.39
CA ALA A 304 18.37 -13.79 21.55
C ALA A 304 19.80 -14.19 21.18
N ALA A 305 20.79 -13.72 21.91
CA ALA A 305 22.20 -13.98 21.67
C ALA A 305 22.76 -14.89 22.76
N ALA A 306 23.52 -15.90 22.35
CA ALA A 306 24.24 -16.81 23.23
C ALA A 306 25.59 -17.19 22.60
N VAL A 307 26.52 -17.67 23.41
CA VAL A 307 27.80 -18.20 22.93
C VAL A 307 27.86 -19.69 23.27
N SER A 308 28.36 -20.50 22.34
CA SER A 308 28.57 -21.95 22.50
C SER A 308 29.98 -22.34 22.03
N GLY A 309 30.46 -23.53 22.44
CA GLY A 309 31.82 -24.00 22.16
C GLY A 309 32.76 -23.82 23.36
N SER A 310 33.96 -23.27 23.12
CA SER A 310 34.91 -22.98 24.21
C SER A 310 34.31 -22.00 25.22
N VAL A 311 34.51 -22.27 26.51
CA VAL A 311 34.02 -21.43 27.62
C VAL A 311 34.77 -20.10 27.75
N GLU A 312 35.84 -19.95 26.97
CA GLU A 312 36.71 -18.78 26.94
C GLU A 312 36.14 -17.65 26.09
N PHE A 313 35.14 -17.94 25.25
CA PHE A 313 34.30 -16.95 24.60
C PHE A 313 33.09 -16.63 25.47
N THR A 314 32.85 -15.34 25.71
CA THR A 314 31.71 -14.86 26.50
C THR A 314 31.03 -13.68 25.82
N LEU A 315 29.71 -13.57 25.99
CA LEU A 315 28.95 -12.44 25.47
C LEU A 315 29.15 -11.22 26.38
N ALA A 316 29.69 -10.13 25.84
CA ALA A 316 29.84 -8.86 26.56
C ALA A 316 28.58 -7.97 26.45
N SER A 317 27.82 -8.13 25.36
CA SER A 317 26.54 -7.44 25.15
C SER A 317 25.35 -8.12 25.84
N SER A 318 24.17 -7.51 25.73
CA SER A 318 22.90 -8.08 26.22
C SER A 318 22.52 -9.36 25.49
N THR A 319 22.04 -10.37 26.24
CA THR A 319 21.59 -11.67 25.70
C THR A 319 20.26 -11.62 24.95
N SER A 320 19.56 -10.48 24.98
CA SER A 320 18.37 -10.27 24.16
C SER A 320 18.21 -8.81 23.81
N PHE A 321 17.78 -8.53 22.58
CA PHE A 321 17.57 -7.18 22.07
C PHE A 321 16.57 -7.19 20.90
N THR A 322 16.22 -6.01 20.42
CA THR A 322 15.35 -5.85 19.24
C THR A 322 16.01 -4.88 18.26
N VAL A 323 16.12 -5.29 17.01
CA VAL A 323 16.58 -4.43 15.91
C VAL A 323 15.36 -4.00 15.10
N VAL A 324 14.98 -2.73 15.19
CA VAL A 324 13.84 -2.18 14.44
C VAL A 324 14.22 -2.00 12.95
N PRO A 325 13.25 -1.91 12.02
CA PRO A 325 13.51 -1.72 10.59
C PRO A 325 14.46 -0.56 10.30
N GLY A 326 15.53 -0.84 9.55
CA GLY A 326 16.55 0.14 9.15
C GLY A 326 17.63 0.44 10.18
N ASP A 327 17.52 -0.09 11.41
CA ASP A 327 18.51 0.10 12.47
C ASP A 327 19.51 -1.08 12.55
N SER A 328 20.54 -0.87 13.36
CA SER A 328 21.59 -1.85 13.66
C SER A 328 21.87 -1.90 15.16
N VAL A 329 22.28 -3.07 15.66
CA VAL A 329 22.74 -3.29 17.03
C VAL A 329 24.07 -4.04 16.99
N ASP A 330 25.06 -3.51 17.72
CA ASP A 330 26.36 -4.14 17.89
C ASP A 330 26.30 -5.22 18.97
N VAL A 331 26.98 -6.33 18.71
CA VAL A 331 27.11 -7.49 19.60
C VAL A 331 28.58 -7.79 19.81
N ASP A 332 29.03 -7.51 21.03
CA ASP A 332 30.41 -7.67 21.47
C ASP A 332 30.61 -9.05 22.12
N VAL A 333 31.68 -9.72 21.73
CA VAL A 333 32.13 -11.00 22.27
C VAL A 333 33.54 -10.81 22.82
N ASP A 334 33.74 -11.29 24.04
CA ASP A 334 35.05 -11.31 24.71
C ASP A 334 35.66 -12.71 24.59
N TYR A 335 36.96 -12.78 24.28
CA TYR A 335 37.78 -13.99 24.33
C TYR A 335 38.88 -13.83 25.38
N THR A 336 38.94 -14.75 26.35
CA THR A 336 39.97 -14.79 27.41
C THR A 336 40.54 -16.20 27.53
N PRO A 337 41.68 -16.51 26.86
CA PRO A 337 42.25 -17.84 26.89
C PRO A 337 42.78 -18.25 28.27
N ALA A 338 42.50 -19.48 28.69
CA ALA A 338 42.95 -20.06 29.95
C ALA A 338 44.12 -21.05 29.77
N ASP A 339 44.30 -21.60 28.56
CA ASP A 339 45.44 -22.44 28.20
C ASP A 339 45.99 -22.14 26.79
N VAL A 340 47.15 -22.72 26.47
CA VAL A 340 47.78 -22.55 25.16
C VAL A 340 47.12 -23.49 24.17
N GLY A 341 46.63 -22.96 23.06
CA GLY A 341 45.96 -23.75 22.04
C GLY A 341 45.12 -22.89 21.10
N ASP A 342 44.44 -23.56 20.17
CA ASP A 342 43.41 -22.93 19.34
C ASP A 342 42.04 -23.19 19.98
N ASP A 343 41.22 -22.16 20.07
CA ASP A 343 39.85 -22.20 20.56
C ASP A 343 38.86 -21.90 19.44
N ALA A 344 37.74 -22.60 19.47
CA ALA A 344 36.64 -22.39 18.55
C ALA A 344 35.29 -22.38 19.28
N GLY A 345 34.38 -21.56 18.77
CA GLY A 345 33.01 -21.46 19.25
C GLY A 345 32.10 -20.77 18.25
N ASN A 346 30.85 -20.54 18.64
CA ASN A 346 29.87 -19.80 17.85
C ASN A 346 29.18 -18.75 18.72
N LEU A 347 28.96 -17.56 18.17
CA LEU A 347 27.93 -16.64 18.63
C LEU A 347 26.62 -17.01 17.91
N GLU A 348 25.65 -17.51 18.67
CA GLU A 348 24.35 -17.95 18.19
C GLU A 348 23.35 -16.80 18.30
N LEU A 349 22.90 -16.27 17.16
CA LEU A 349 21.87 -15.24 17.06
C LEU A 349 20.54 -15.91 16.68
N THR A 350 19.68 -16.11 17.67
CA THR A 350 18.37 -16.75 17.50
C THR A 350 17.28 -15.72 17.26
N PHE A 351 16.63 -15.84 16.10
CA PHE A 351 15.46 -15.09 15.67
C PHE A 351 14.20 -15.97 15.83
N PRO A 352 12.97 -15.42 15.68
CA PRO A 352 11.75 -16.21 15.85
C PRO A 352 11.60 -17.39 14.87
N ASP A 353 12.20 -17.29 13.68
CA ASP A 353 12.06 -18.23 12.56
C ASP A 353 13.34 -19.01 12.23
N ARG A 354 14.52 -18.55 12.68
CA ARG A 354 15.83 -19.12 12.33
C ARG A 354 16.89 -18.82 13.40
N THR A 355 18.02 -19.51 13.33
CA THR A 355 19.24 -19.16 14.07
C THR A 355 20.37 -18.92 13.08
N ILE A 356 21.18 -17.90 13.34
CA ILE A 356 22.40 -17.59 12.58
C ILE A 356 23.60 -17.77 13.50
N ASP A 357 24.55 -18.61 13.09
CA ASP A 357 25.79 -18.83 13.82
C ASP A 357 26.90 -17.95 13.22
N VAL A 358 27.55 -17.16 14.07
CA VAL A 358 28.74 -16.37 13.77
C VAL A 358 29.94 -17.13 14.35
N PRO A 359 30.79 -17.77 13.53
CA PRO A 359 31.95 -18.52 14.03
C PRO A 359 32.91 -17.62 14.79
N LEU A 360 33.46 -18.16 15.87
CA LEU A 360 34.46 -17.52 16.73
C LEU A 360 35.74 -18.36 16.70
N SER A 361 36.89 -17.71 16.56
CA SER A 361 38.20 -18.36 16.65
C SER A 361 39.21 -17.51 17.42
N GLY A 362 40.11 -18.15 18.14
CA GLY A 362 41.20 -17.50 18.86
C GLY A 362 42.29 -18.49 19.19
N SER A 363 43.45 -18.01 19.62
CA SER A 363 44.50 -18.87 20.15
C SER A 363 45.14 -18.28 21.40
N GLY A 364 45.17 -19.07 22.47
CA GLY A 364 45.92 -18.76 23.68
C GLY A 364 47.42 -18.96 23.46
N ILE A 365 48.21 -17.95 23.83
CA ILE A 365 49.68 -18.03 23.84
C ILE A 365 50.21 -17.75 25.24
N GLU A 366 51.32 -18.39 25.63
CA GLU A 366 52.07 -17.94 26.80
C GLU A 366 52.56 -16.51 26.56
N ALA A 367 52.53 -15.69 27.62
CA ALA A 367 53.22 -14.40 27.59
C ALA A 367 54.69 -14.66 27.19
N PRO A 368 55.30 -13.81 26.34
CA PRO A 368 56.72 -13.94 26.02
C PRO A 368 57.49 -14.05 27.33
N VAL A 369 58.24 -15.13 27.51
CA VAL A 369 59.15 -15.24 28.64
C VAL A 369 60.10 -14.06 28.50
N GLY A 370 60.01 -13.13 29.44
CA GLY A 370 60.94 -12.02 29.48
C GLY A 370 62.35 -12.55 29.71
N VAL A 371 63.08 -12.82 28.63
CA VAL A 371 64.51 -13.08 28.71
C VAL A 371 65.20 -11.76 29.05
N ILE A 372 66.21 -11.88 29.89
CA ILE A 372 67.14 -10.77 30.13
C ILE A 372 67.95 -10.64 28.84
N ASP A 373 68.06 -9.42 28.32
CA ASP A 373 68.85 -9.07 27.11
C ASP A 373 69.84 -8.00 27.56
N LEU A 374 71.09 -8.43 27.81
CA LEU A 374 72.20 -7.69 28.41
C LEU A 374 73.38 -7.59 27.44
N ASP A 375 73.22 -6.69 26.50
CA ASP A 375 74.21 -6.30 25.51
C ASP A 375 75.54 -5.72 26.06
N ILE A 376 76.67 -6.08 25.42
CA ILE A 376 77.97 -5.42 25.64
C ILE A 376 78.05 -4.09 24.87
N LYS A 377 77.62 -2.99 25.51
CA LYS A 377 77.77 -1.62 24.98
C LYS A 377 79.22 -1.19 24.73
N SER A 378 80.15 -1.58 25.62
CA SER A 378 81.57 -1.24 25.45
C SER A 378 82.52 -2.12 26.27
N PHE A 379 83.50 -2.74 25.61
CA PHE A 379 84.59 -3.47 26.25
C PHE A 379 85.95 -2.81 25.97
N ARG A 380 86.73 -2.49 27.02
CA ARG A 380 88.00 -1.75 26.90
C ARG A 380 89.08 -2.29 27.82
N VAL A 381 90.28 -2.46 27.26
CA VAL A 381 91.49 -2.88 27.98
C VAL A 381 92.62 -1.86 27.81
N THR A 382 93.61 -1.87 28.71
CA THR A 382 94.88 -1.17 28.49
C THR A 382 95.53 -1.69 27.21
N LYS A 383 95.69 -0.85 26.17
CA LYS A 383 96.15 -1.30 24.85
C LYS A 383 97.63 -1.70 24.79
N LYS A 384 98.49 -1.00 25.54
CA LYS A 384 99.95 -1.21 25.49
C LYS A 384 100.55 -1.08 26.87
N ILE A 385 101.46 -1.98 27.19
CA ILE A 385 102.26 -1.93 28.41
C ILE A 385 103.70 -2.40 28.12
N ALA A 386 104.64 -2.06 29.01
CA ALA A 386 106.01 -2.54 28.99
C ALA A 386 106.25 -3.41 30.23
N LEU A 387 106.85 -4.58 30.06
CA LEU A 387 107.07 -5.56 31.12
C LEU A 387 107.93 -4.99 32.26
N VAL A 388 108.90 -4.14 31.91
CA VAL A 388 109.74 -3.39 32.87
C VAL A 388 108.99 -2.37 33.74
N ARG A 389 107.74 -2.02 33.40
CA ARG A 389 106.89 -1.11 34.20
C ARG A 389 105.62 -1.87 34.58
N VAL A 390 105.66 -2.53 35.74
CA VAL A 390 104.63 -3.42 36.32
C VAL A 390 103.31 -2.70 36.66
N LYS A 391 102.71 -2.00 35.71
CA LYS A 391 101.35 -1.47 35.85
C LYS A 391 100.37 -2.61 35.55
N PRO A 392 99.25 -2.69 36.25
CA PRO A 392 98.21 -3.62 35.82
C PRO A 392 97.52 -3.16 34.54
N ILE A 393 97.10 -4.13 33.73
CA ILE A 393 96.12 -3.96 32.66
C ILE A 393 94.78 -3.67 33.33
N VAL A 394 94.17 -2.55 32.98
CA VAL A 394 92.85 -2.15 33.46
C VAL A 394 91.84 -2.62 32.43
N ILE A 395 90.80 -3.29 32.90
CA ILE A 395 89.74 -3.89 32.08
C ILE A 395 88.41 -3.30 32.52
N LYS A 396 87.66 -2.77 31.55
CA LYS A 396 86.37 -2.10 31.77
C LYS A 396 85.32 -2.67 30.84
N LEU A 397 84.16 -2.93 31.40
CA LEU A 397 82.96 -3.39 30.71
C LEU A 397 81.83 -2.37 30.94
N THR A 398 81.00 -2.18 29.93
CA THR A 398 79.74 -1.44 30.03
C THR A 398 78.68 -2.31 29.39
N VAL A 399 77.62 -2.58 30.14
CA VAL A 399 76.49 -3.44 29.77
C VAL A 399 75.25 -2.54 29.66
N GLU A 400 74.38 -2.79 28.70
CA GLU A 400 73.05 -2.18 28.61
C GLU A 400 71.98 -3.28 28.59
N ASN A 401 70.80 -3.03 29.15
CA ASN A 401 69.67 -3.94 29.04
C ASN A 401 68.79 -3.53 27.86
N GLY A 402 68.92 -4.23 26.73
CA GLY A 402 68.13 -4.03 25.51
C GLY A 402 66.68 -4.54 25.63
N GLY A 403 66.46 -5.44 26.58
CA GLY A 403 65.19 -6.11 26.82
C GLY A 403 64.20 -5.34 27.68
N VAL A 404 63.14 -6.05 28.08
CA VAL A 404 62.04 -5.53 28.92
C VAL A 404 62.01 -6.13 30.33
N THR A 405 62.99 -6.97 30.66
CA THR A 405 63.06 -7.70 31.93
C THR A 405 64.30 -7.31 32.71
N GLU A 406 64.14 -6.89 33.97
CA GLU A 406 65.27 -6.69 34.87
C GLU A 406 65.82 -8.03 35.35
N GLY A 407 67.14 -8.13 35.45
CA GLY A 407 67.78 -9.32 35.97
C GLY A 407 69.30 -9.23 35.94
N SER A 408 69.95 -10.37 36.19
CA SER A 408 71.40 -10.47 36.18
C SER A 408 71.83 -11.72 35.43
N ALA A 409 72.93 -11.61 34.68
CA ALA A 409 73.51 -12.69 33.90
C ALA A 409 75.01 -12.87 34.20
N PRO A 410 75.55 -14.09 34.14
CA PRO A 410 76.98 -14.33 34.28
C PRO A 410 77.77 -13.84 33.05
N ALA A 411 78.73 -12.95 33.29
CA ALA A 411 79.74 -12.51 32.33
C ALA A 411 81.09 -13.17 32.61
N THR A 412 81.76 -13.68 31.58
CA THR A 412 83.09 -14.31 31.69
C THR A 412 84.12 -13.58 30.84
N LEU A 413 85.16 -13.08 31.50
CA LEU A 413 86.37 -12.55 30.89
C LEU A 413 87.42 -13.66 30.77
N THR A 414 87.98 -13.85 29.58
CA THR A 414 89.14 -14.72 29.34
C THR A 414 90.26 -13.93 28.67
N GLY A 415 91.48 -14.02 29.18
CA GLY A 415 92.69 -13.49 28.55
C GLY A 415 93.59 -14.62 28.07
N VAL A 416 93.96 -14.63 26.79
CA VAL A 416 94.84 -15.63 26.18
C VAL A 416 96.11 -14.96 25.68
N GLN A 417 97.27 -15.45 26.11
CA GLN A 417 98.59 -15.00 25.66
C GLN A 417 99.39 -16.20 25.17
N ASN A 418 100.00 -16.10 23.99
CA ASN A 418 100.81 -17.18 23.40
C ASN A 418 100.09 -18.54 23.29
N GLY A 419 98.76 -18.53 23.17
CA GLY A 419 97.93 -19.73 23.07
C GLY A 419 97.51 -20.35 24.41
N GLU A 420 97.92 -19.78 25.55
CA GLU A 420 97.53 -20.22 26.89
C GLU A 420 96.61 -19.20 27.56
N VAL A 421 95.64 -19.69 28.35
CA VAL A 421 94.77 -18.83 29.17
C VAL A 421 95.60 -18.30 30.35
N VAL A 422 95.82 -16.99 30.38
CA VAL A 422 96.59 -16.30 31.41
C VAL A 422 95.70 -15.62 32.46
N HIS A 423 94.43 -15.42 32.16
CA HIS A 423 93.47 -14.82 33.08
C HIS A 423 92.05 -15.32 32.79
N THR A 424 91.30 -15.57 33.85
CA THR A 424 89.87 -15.82 33.79
C THR A 424 89.19 -15.12 34.96
N GLN A 425 88.06 -14.47 34.69
CA GLN A 425 87.23 -13.88 35.73
C GLN A 425 85.76 -14.02 35.33
N THR A 426 84.92 -14.39 36.29
CA THR A 426 83.47 -14.39 36.13
C THR A 426 82.87 -13.38 37.09
N LEU A 427 81.84 -12.66 36.64
CA LEU A 427 81.03 -11.75 37.45
C LEU A 427 79.57 -11.82 37.01
N ASP A 428 78.65 -11.49 37.91
CA ASP A 428 77.26 -11.27 37.56
C ASP A 428 77.07 -9.81 37.14
N VAL A 429 76.56 -9.59 35.93
CA VAL A 429 76.25 -8.27 35.38
C VAL A 429 74.74 -8.06 35.33
N THR A 430 74.32 -6.81 35.50
CA THR A 430 72.93 -6.37 35.51
C THR A 430 72.87 -4.93 34.99
N ASP A 431 71.77 -4.59 34.33
CA ASP A 431 71.40 -3.23 34.01
C ASP A 431 69.87 -3.10 34.09
N ALA A 432 69.38 -1.95 34.55
CA ALA A 432 67.95 -1.70 34.62
C ALA A 432 67.39 -1.51 33.20
N VAL A 433 66.14 -1.95 32.99
CA VAL A 433 65.46 -1.84 31.68
C VAL A 433 65.39 -0.38 31.21
N GLY A 434 65.73 -0.14 29.94
CA GLY A 434 65.64 1.17 29.28
C GLY A 434 66.99 1.66 28.72
N ASN A 435 67.06 2.92 28.27
CA ASN A 435 68.25 3.46 27.57
C ASN A 435 69.49 3.74 28.47
N GLY A 436 69.62 3.01 29.58
CA GLY A 436 70.69 3.09 30.55
C GLY A 436 71.99 2.40 30.10
N SER A 437 72.94 2.29 31.03
CA SER A 437 74.05 1.34 30.94
C SER A 437 74.80 1.30 32.27
N THR A 438 75.21 0.12 32.71
CA THR A 438 75.96 -0.09 33.95
C THR A 438 77.43 -0.38 33.64
N ARG A 439 78.33 0.22 34.42
CA ARG A 439 79.78 0.13 34.21
C ARG A 439 80.44 -0.77 35.25
N TYR A 440 81.25 -1.71 34.77
CA TYR A 440 82.03 -2.64 35.58
C TYR A 440 83.53 -2.37 35.40
N THR A 441 84.27 -2.43 36.50
CA THR A 441 85.74 -2.48 36.48
C THR A 441 86.14 -3.86 36.94
N LEU A 442 86.83 -4.60 36.07
CA LEU A 442 87.26 -5.97 36.30
C LEU A 442 88.62 -6.01 36.99
N ASP A 443 88.98 -7.19 37.49
CA ASP A 443 90.21 -7.37 38.25
C ASP A 443 91.42 -7.02 37.36
N PRO A 444 92.35 -6.21 37.88
CA PRO A 444 93.54 -5.86 37.13
C PRO A 444 94.44 -7.08 36.90
N PHE A 445 94.98 -7.23 35.69
CA PHE A 445 95.94 -8.30 35.36
C PHE A 445 97.35 -7.74 35.13
N THR A 446 98.37 -8.38 35.71
CA THR A 446 99.77 -7.99 35.48
C THR A 446 100.45 -9.08 34.64
N PRO A 447 100.88 -8.77 33.40
CA PRO A 447 101.55 -9.76 32.56
C PRO A 447 102.98 -10.02 33.03
N ASP A 448 103.45 -11.26 32.88
CA ASP A 448 104.81 -11.72 33.17
C ASP A 448 105.60 -12.12 31.91
N ALA A 449 104.93 -12.17 30.75
CA ALA A 449 105.52 -12.45 29.45
C ALA A 449 105.26 -11.32 28.43
N VAL A 450 106.19 -11.17 27.48
CA VAL A 450 105.97 -10.33 26.28
C VAL A 450 105.02 -11.01 25.30
N GLY A 451 104.33 -10.23 24.47
CA GLY A 451 103.43 -10.73 23.44
C GLY A 451 102.08 -10.01 23.42
N GLU A 452 101.13 -10.53 22.66
CA GLU A 452 99.75 -10.02 22.63
C GLU A 452 98.85 -10.88 23.52
N ILE A 453 98.01 -10.20 24.30
CA ILE A 453 96.93 -10.82 25.06
C ILE A 453 95.63 -10.51 24.33
N LEU A 454 94.94 -11.54 23.86
CA LEU A 454 93.57 -11.45 23.37
C LEU A 454 92.62 -11.61 24.56
N TRP A 455 91.82 -10.59 24.81
CA TRP A 455 90.76 -10.59 25.80
C TRP A 455 89.43 -10.85 25.12
N THR A 456 88.65 -11.79 25.65
CA THR A 456 87.28 -12.09 25.24
C THR A 456 86.37 -11.93 26.44
N MET A 457 85.30 -11.15 26.28
CA MET A 457 84.18 -11.03 27.20
C MET A 457 82.97 -11.72 26.57
N VAL A 458 82.28 -12.55 27.35
CA VAL A 458 81.03 -13.21 26.97
C VAL A 458 80.01 -12.97 28.07
N ILE A 459 78.82 -12.45 27.75
CA ILE A 459 77.65 -12.47 28.64
C ILE A 459 76.78 -13.67 28.24
N ASN A 460 76.16 -14.35 29.21
CA ASN A 460 75.22 -15.45 28.94
C ASN A 460 73.92 -15.16 29.71
N ASP A 461 73.01 -14.41 29.11
CA ASP A 461 71.73 -13.97 29.69
C ASP A 461 70.52 -14.79 29.22
N GLY A 462 70.69 -15.58 28.17
CA GLY A 462 69.69 -16.51 27.66
C GLY A 462 68.79 -15.94 26.57
N ASP A 463 69.12 -14.77 26.04
CA ASP A 463 68.52 -14.28 24.80
C ASP A 463 69.16 -14.97 23.56
N PRO A 464 68.59 -14.76 22.35
CA PRO A 464 69.04 -15.46 21.15
C PRO A 464 70.32 -14.92 20.49
N ASP A 465 70.86 -13.78 20.91
CA ASP A 465 72.03 -13.15 20.30
C ASP A 465 73.35 -13.42 21.03
N ASP A 466 74.45 -13.12 20.32
CA ASP A 466 75.80 -13.42 20.78
C ASP A 466 76.41 -12.20 21.49
N ASP A 467 76.38 -12.17 22.82
CA ASP A 467 77.02 -11.13 23.63
C ASP A 467 78.53 -11.33 23.78
N VAL A 468 79.27 -11.12 22.69
CA VAL A 468 80.72 -11.34 22.68
C VAL A 468 81.47 -10.08 22.26
N ALA A 469 82.42 -9.66 23.09
CA ALA A 469 83.34 -8.57 22.77
C ALA A 469 84.80 -8.99 22.94
N THR A 470 85.67 -8.54 22.03
CA THR A 470 87.11 -8.81 22.11
C THR A 470 87.95 -7.54 22.13
N ALA A 471 89.10 -7.60 22.79
CA ALA A 471 90.08 -6.51 22.81
C ALA A 471 91.50 -7.05 22.99
N THR A 472 92.51 -6.30 22.58
CA THR A 472 93.91 -6.76 22.64
C THR A 472 94.79 -5.84 23.47
N THR A 473 95.70 -6.43 24.25
CA THR A 473 96.80 -5.72 24.91
C THR A 473 98.14 -6.20 24.37
N THR A 474 98.98 -5.28 23.89
CA THR A 474 100.38 -5.56 23.53
C THR A 474 101.31 -5.35 24.72
N VAL A 475 102.02 -6.40 25.14
CA VAL A 475 103.05 -6.38 26.18
C VAL A 475 104.42 -6.32 25.51
N ASN A 476 105.06 -5.15 25.59
CA ASN A 476 106.40 -4.92 25.06
C ASN A 476 107.47 -5.26 26.11
N PRO A 477 108.72 -5.51 25.69
CA PRO A 477 109.85 -5.68 26.60
C PRO A 477 109.99 -4.57 27.64
#